data_AF-A0A5P9F7G7-F1
#
_entry.id   AF-A0A5P9F7G7-F1
#
_cell.length_a   1.000
_cell.length_b   1.000
_cell.length_c   1.000
_cell.angle_alpha   90.00
_cell.angle_beta   90.00
_cell.angle_gamma   90.00
#
_symmetry.space_group_name_H-M   'P 1'
#
loop_
_entity.id
_entity.type
_entity.pdbx_description
1 polymer ?
#
loop_
_entity_poly.entity_id
_entity_poly.type
_entity_poly.pdbx_seq_one_letter_code
_entity_poly.pdbx_strand_id
1 'polypeptide(L)'
;MQNTSIQLSDVIYNPAEQTFEALVTVTRDGKSRKYPCAISAPITMSFEQAAKGLRTQAERRDDRGTGMYSERVRRAAKQRAGRPSFDPRRWLESLIALPGNRAA
;
A
#
# COMPACT_ATOMS: atom_id res chain seq x y z
N MET A 1 1.07 21.01 8.07
CA MET A 1 1.87 20.44 6.96
C MET A 1 1.34 19.04 6.66
N GLN A 2 0.81 18.80 5.46
CA GLN A 2 0.46 17.43 5.03
C GLN A 2 1.77 16.72 4.67
N ASN A 3 2.10 15.64 5.40
CA ASN A 3 3.27 14.81 5.08
C ASN A 3 2.93 13.92 3.89
N THR A 4 3.20 14.44 2.68
CA THR A 4 3.15 13.64 1.46
C THR A 4 4.52 13.04 1.20
N SER A 5 4.60 11.71 1.18
CA SER A 5 5.81 11.00 0.73
C SER A 5 5.50 10.20 -0.52
N ILE A 6 6.46 10.17 -1.44
CA ILE A 6 6.33 9.47 -2.71
C ILE A 6 7.53 8.56 -2.87
N GLN A 7 7.25 7.29 -3.14
CA GLN A 7 8.25 6.27 -3.34
C GLN A 7 8.03 5.60 -4.69
N LEU A 8 9.08 5.52 -5.48
CA LEU A 8 9.12 4.68 -6.68
C LEU A 8 9.66 3.32 -6.24
N SER A 9 9.02 2.24 -6.70
CA SER A 9 9.49 0.87 -6.43
C SER A 9 10.67 0.54 -7.35
N ASP A 10 10.37 0.17 -8.59
CA ASP A 10 11.33 -0.08 -9.66
C ASP A 10 10.91 0.71 -10.90
N VAL A 11 11.87 1.40 -11.53
CA VAL A 11 11.66 2.07 -12.82
C VAL A 11 12.22 1.15 -13.89
N ILE A 12 11.35 0.62 -14.74
CA ILE A 12 11.71 -0.27 -15.84
C ILE A 12 11.48 0.44 -17.18
N TYR A 13 12.21 0.04 -18.20
CA TYR A 13 11.99 0.49 -19.57
C TYR A 13 11.35 -0.63 -20.38
N ASN A 14 10.25 -0.32 -21.06
CA ASN A 14 9.57 -1.19 -22.01
C ASN A 14 9.93 -0.73 -23.44
N PRO A 15 10.81 -1.47 -24.16
CA PRO A 15 11.25 -1.06 -25.50
C PRO A 15 10.19 -1.18 -26.59
N ALA A 16 9.18 -2.04 -26.40
CA ALA A 16 8.13 -2.25 -27.40
C ALA A 16 7.24 -1.01 -27.54
N GLU A 17 6.94 -0.36 -26.41
CA GLU A 17 6.10 0.83 -26.35
C GLU A 17 6.91 2.13 -26.18
N GLN A 18 8.23 2.03 -26.05
CA GLN A 18 9.14 3.14 -25.73
C GLN A 18 8.70 3.92 -24.49
N THR A 19 8.41 3.20 -23.41
CA THR A 19 7.89 3.75 -22.17
C THR A 19 8.76 3.42 -20.98
N PHE A 20 8.92 4.38 -20.06
CA PHE A 20 9.31 4.05 -18.69
C PHE A 20 8.07 3.73 -17.88
N GLU A 21 8.11 2.64 -17.13
CA GLU A 21 7.01 2.15 -16.31
C GLU A 21 7.48 1.98 -14.87
N ALA A 22 6.60 2.30 -13.92
CA ALA A 22 6.87 2.08 -12.50
C ALA A 22 5.57 2.00 -11.70
N LEU A 23 5.63 1.28 -10.58
CA LEU A 23 4.61 1.38 -9.55
C LEU A 23 5.01 2.47 -8.54
N VAL A 24 4.22 3.54 -8.49
CA VAL A 24 4.50 4.70 -7.63
C VAL A 24 3.57 4.66 -6.42
N THR A 25 4.15 4.68 -5.22
CA THR A 25 3.41 4.73 -3.96
C THR A 25 3.33 6.17 -3.48
N VAL A 26 2.12 6.69 -3.35
CA VAL A 26 1.81 7.99 -2.74
C VAL A 26 1.25 7.74 -1.36
N THR A 27 1.89 8.30 -0.34
CA THR A 27 1.40 8.28 1.03
C THR A 27 0.99 9.68 1.43
N ARG A 28 -0.31 9.87 1.69
CA ARG A 28 -0.94 11.14 2.07
C ARG A 28 -1.97 10.89 3.17
N ASP A 29 -1.95 11.69 4.23
CA ASP A 29 -2.90 11.63 5.35
C ASP A 29 -3.05 10.21 5.95
N GLY A 30 -1.93 9.50 6.08
CA GLY A 30 -1.88 8.13 6.61
C GLY A 30 -2.42 7.05 5.67
N LYS A 31 -2.92 7.42 4.48
CA LYS A 31 -3.32 6.49 3.42
C LYS A 31 -2.16 6.27 2.48
N SER A 32 -1.94 5.02 2.09
CA SER A 32 -0.90 4.64 1.13
C SER A 32 -1.55 3.99 -0.08
N ARG A 33 -1.45 4.67 -1.21
CA ARG A 33 -2.00 4.26 -2.50
C ARG A 33 -0.89 4.01 -3.50
N LYS A 34 -1.03 3.00 -4.34
CA LYS A 34 -0.09 2.69 -5.41
C LYS A 34 -0.74 2.84 -6.77
N TYR A 35 -0.04 3.55 -7.65
CA TYR A 35 -0.49 3.88 -9.00
C TYR A 35 0.46 3.25 -10.02
N PRO A 36 -0.05 2.48 -10.99
CA PRO A 36 0.73 2.08 -12.15
C PRO A 36 0.93 3.30 -13.06
N CYS A 37 2.18 3.71 -13.22
CA CYS A 37 2.56 4.87 -14.01
C CYS A 37 3.41 4.46 -15.21
N ALA A 38 3.17 5.13 -16.32
CA ALA A 38 3.91 4.94 -17.56
C ALA A 38 4.06 6.29 -18.27
N ILE A 39 5.27 6.59 -18.75
CA ILE A 39 5.57 7.77 -19.55
C ILE A 39 6.27 7.35 -20.83
N SER A 40 5.84 7.87 -21.98
CA SER A 40 6.54 7.66 -23.24
C SER A 40 7.77 8.56 -23.30
N ALA A 41 8.95 7.97 -23.50
CA ALA A 41 10.22 8.65 -23.57
C ALA A 41 11.29 7.73 -24.18
N PRO A 42 12.33 8.30 -24.81
CA PRO A 42 13.44 7.50 -25.34
C PRO A 42 14.25 6.87 -24.20
N ILE A 43 14.86 5.70 -24.44
CA ILE A 43 15.72 5.00 -23.47
C ILE A 43 16.92 5.84 -23.00
N THR A 44 17.31 6.84 -23.79
CA THR A 44 18.41 7.79 -23.47
C THR A 44 18.02 8.86 -22.46
N MET A 45 16.74 8.97 -22.08
CA MET A 45 16.29 9.88 -21.02
C MET A 45 16.95 9.48 -19.69
N SER A 46 17.38 10.47 -18.90
CA SER A 46 18.01 10.18 -17.61
C SER A 46 17.00 9.58 -16.63
N PHE A 47 17.50 8.79 -15.68
CA PHE A 47 16.68 8.25 -14.61
C PHE A 47 15.95 9.36 -13.83
N GLU A 48 16.60 10.49 -13.50
CA GLU A 48 15.93 11.56 -12.75
C GLU A 48 14.77 12.18 -13.53
N GLN A 49 14.92 12.34 -14.84
CA GLN A 49 13.86 12.86 -15.71
C GLN A 49 12.69 11.90 -15.79
N ALA A 50 12.97 10.60 -15.97
CA ALA A 50 11.94 9.58 -16.00
C ALA A 50 11.20 9.47 -14.66
N ALA A 51 11.95 9.40 -13.55
CA ALA A 51 11.41 9.35 -12.20
C ALA A 51 10.54 10.57 -11.88
N LYS A 52 10.96 11.77 -12.31
CA LYS A 52 10.16 13.00 -12.18
C LYS A 52 8.84 12.89 -12.94
N GLY A 53 8.86 12.42 -14.18
CA GLY A 53 7.64 12.24 -14.98
C GLY A 53 6.66 11.24 -14.35
N LEU A 54 7.16 10.09 -13.90
CA LEU A 54 6.38 9.06 -13.21
C LEU A 54 5.77 9.59 -11.90
N ARG A 55 6.56 10.30 -11.09
CA ARG A 55 6.10 10.95 -9.87
C ARG A 55 4.99 11.95 -10.14
N THR A 56 5.18 12.86 -11.09
CA THR A 56 4.17 13.87 -11.45
C THR A 56 2.88 13.21 -11.96
N GLN A 57 2.97 12.11 -12.71
CA GLN A 57 1.78 11.37 -13.15
C GLN A 57 1.03 10.75 -11.97
N ALA A 58 1.74 10.17 -11.00
CA ALA A 58 1.14 9.59 -9.79
C ALA A 58 0.47 10.66 -8.90
N GLU A 59 1.14 11.79 -8.68
CA GLU A 59 0.59 12.94 -7.93
C GLU A 59 -0.72 13.42 -8.56
N ARG A 60 -0.74 13.62 -9.88
CA ARG A 60 -1.96 14.04 -10.60
C ARG A 60 -3.11 13.03 -10.46
N ARG A 61 -2.81 11.73 -10.44
CA ARG A 61 -3.83 10.68 -10.25
C ARG A 61 -4.36 10.66 -8.82
N ASP A 62 -3.48 10.83 -7.83
CA ASP A 62 -3.87 10.93 -6.42
C ASP A 62 -4.72 12.15 -6.14
N ASP A 63 -4.35 13.31 -6.67
CA ASP A 63 -5.08 14.58 -6.49
C ASP A 63 -6.47 14.53 -7.14
N ARG A 64 -6.59 13.91 -8.33
CA ARG A 64 -7.88 13.78 -9.03
C ARG A 64 -8.76 12.66 -8.46
N GLY A 65 -8.18 11.68 -7.77
CA GLY A 65 -8.89 10.49 -7.31
C GLY A 65 -9.44 9.62 -8.46
N THR A 66 -8.80 9.65 -9.64
CA THR A 66 -9.25 8.91 -10.83
C THR A 66 -8.25 7.87 -11.31
N GLY A 67 -8.75 6.88 -12.06
CA GLY A 67 -7.96 5.79 -12.60
C GLY A 67 -7.79 4.62 -11.63
N MET A 68 -7.08 3.59 -12.08
CA MET A 68 -6.81 2.39 -11.29
C MET A 68 -5.72 2.66 -10.25
N TYR A 69 -5.99 2.27 -9.00
CA TYR A 69 -5.02 2.29 -7.91
C TYR A 69 -5.27 1.13 -6.95
N SER A 70 -4.24 0.76 -6.19
CA SER A 70 -4.40 -0.13 -5.03
C SER A 70 -4.17 0.63 -3.74
N GLU A 71 -4.92 0.33 -2.69
CA GLU A 71 -4.79 0.96 -1.38
C GLU A 71 -4.62 -0.12 -0.32
N ARG A 72 -3.57 0.01 0.51
CA ARG A 72 -3.39 -0.91 1.64
C ARG A 72 -4.27 -0.46 2.81
N VAL A 73 -5.51 -0.91 2.81
CA VAL A 73 -6.44 -0.66 3.92
C VAL A 73 -6.17 -1.69 5.03
N ARG A 74 -5.82 -1.24 6.23
CA ARG A 74 -5.83 -2.09 7.43
C ARG A 74 -7.29 -2.41 7.77
N ARG A 75 -7.83 -3.47 7.18
CA ARG A 75 -9.15 -3.97 7.59
C ARG A 75 -8.96 -4.84 8.83
N ALA A 76 -9.49 -4.40 9.96
CA ALA A 76 -9.74 -5.31 11.06
C ALA A 76 -10.70 -6.40 10.55
N ALA A 77 -10.41 -7.67 10.85
CA ALA A 77 -11.30 -8.76 10.47
C ALA A 77 -12.69 -8.47 11.05
N LYS A 78 -13.70 -8.38 10.18
CA LYS A 78 -15.08 -8.19 10.63
C LYS A 78 -15.46 -9.42 11.46
N GLN A 79 -15.89 -9.20 12.70
CA GLN A 79 -16.37 -10.26 13.57
C GLN A 79 -17.53 -10.99 12.89
N ARG A 80 -17.42 -12.32 12.75
CA ARG A 80 -18.49 -13.14 12.18
C ARG A 80 -19.70 -13.08 13.11
N ALA A 81 -20.90 -12.98 12.54
CA ALA A 81 -22.14 -12.97 13.30
C ALA A 81 -22.21 -14.20 14.23
N GLY A 82 -22.63 -14.00 15.48
CA GLY A 82 -22.74 -15.06 16.48
C GLY A 82 -21.45 -15.44 17.22
N ARG A 83 -20.26 -15.02 16.75
CA ARG A 83 -19.03 -15.20 17.54
C ARG A 83 -18.89 -14.03 18.52
N PRO A 84 -18.71 -14.25 19.84
CA PRO A 84 -18.39 -13.17 20.76
C PRO A 84 -17.04 -12.51 20.41
N SER A 85 -16.88 -11.23 20.75
CA SER A 85 -15.60 -10.54 20.59
C SER A 85 -14.59 -11.22 21.49
N PHE A 86 -13.34 -11.36 21.03
CA PHE A 86 -12.29 -11.86 21.91
C PHE A 86 -12.11 -10.90 23.08
N ASP A 87 -12.39 -11.37 24.29
CA ASP A 87 -12.13 -10.65 25.53
C ASP A 87 -10.87 -11.24 26.17
N PRO A 88 -9.73 -10.53 26.12
CA PRO A 88 -8.46 -11.03 26.64
C PRO A 88 -8.51 -11.34 28.14
N ARG A 89 -9.32 -10.61 28.92
CA ARG A 89 -9.41 -10.80 30.37
C ARG A 89 -10.15 -12.09 30.70
N ARG A 90 -11.32 -12.28 30.10
CA ARG A 90 -12.08 -13.53 30.24
C ARG A 90 -11.33 -14.75 29.71
N TRP A 91 -10.61 -14.60 28.62
CA TRP A 91 -9.75 -15.67 28.10
C TRP A 91 -8.63 -16.01 29.09
N LEU A 92 -7.96 -15.01 29.66
CA LEU A 92 -6.92 -15.22 30.65
C LEU A 92 -7.48 -15.86 31.93
N GLU A 93 -8.63 -15.40 32.42
CA GLU A 93 -9.37 -16.01 33.54
C GLU A 93 -9.68 -17.49 33.25
N SER A 94 -10.12 -17.83 32.04
CA SER A 94 -10.40 -19.20 31.65
C SER A 94 -9.15 -20.09 31.66
N LEU A 95 -7.98 -19.54 31.31
CA LEU A 95 -6.72 -20.26 31.38
C LEU A 95 -6.28 -20.54 32.82
N ILE A 96 -6.46 -19.56 33.71
CA ILE A 96 -6.12 -19.69 35.13
C ILE A 96 -7.07 -20.67 35.83
N ALA A 97 -8.33 -20.72 35.39
CA ALA A 97 -9.36 -21.58 35.96
C ALA A 97 -9.32 -23.05 35.46
N LEU A 98 -8.46 -23.39 34.49
CA LEU A 98 -8.32 -24.77 34.00
C LEU A 98 -7.64 -25.64 35.07
N PRO A 99 -8.30 -26.69 35.60
CA PRO A 99 -7.69 -27.60 36.55
C PRO A 99 -6.80 -28.58 35.78
N GLY A 100 -5.49 -28.32 35.77
CA GLY A 100 -4.51 -29.25 35.20
C GLY A 100 -3.35 -28.55 34.50
N ASN A 101 -2.36 -28.13 35.29
CA ASN A 101 -0.99 -27.98 34.80
C ASN A 101 -0.45 -29.35 34.34
N ARG A 102 -0.81 -29.77 33.13
CA ARG A 102 -0.07 -30.80 32.39
C ARG A 102 0.31 -30.23 31.03
N ALA A 103 1.31 -29.35 31.06
CA ALA A 103 2.24 -29.28 29.95
C ALA A 103 3.02 -30.60 29.94
N ALA A 104 2.79 -31.39 28.90
CA ALA A 104 3.67 -32.46 28.44
C ALA A 104 4.19 -32.05 27.06
#